data_AF-A0A433DH03-F1
#
_entry.id   AF-A0A433DH03-F1
#
_cell.length_a   1.000
_cell.length_b   1.000
_cell.length_c   1.000
_cell.angle_alpha   90.00
_cell.angle_beta   90.00
_cell.angle_gamma   90.00
#
_symmetry.space_group_name_H-M   'P 1'
#
loop_
_entity.id
_entity.type
_entity.pdbx_description
1 polymer ?
#
loop_
_entity_poly.entity_id
_entity_poly.type
_entity_poly.pdbx_seq_one_letter_code
_entity_poly.pdbx_strand_id
1 'polypeptide(L)'
;MQSQGLSAHQEAISSLIGKKIGWGVTSKRKSVITKDRALLKMFAEAAVRDVPAPHVLNNILRRHFVDLTEKFLVPLNRYFSTLIPVNMSLSGKQQPQLKPFSTDSFMKSLKEHGPQLPFKSAFSTRASATDVTKELYSHFLKCGNFATWLRLRTQEAQRELHKKYVQMLCDSDMREWMRGRHEVELVDLLLKVKHELVIYRYHIKSLDGYARYLTLLTFTISNPLGQRQGSDTADLSSSSTTFLSAAMSASSSTSTLAEDRPTTKQLELLHAQADVIIMGLPKDLRESFSLGNGGNGA
;
A
#
# COMPACT_ATOMS: atom_id res chain seq x y z
N MET A 1 20.92 -45.59 30.67
CA MET A 1 19.96 -44.73 31.39
C MET A 1 19.59 -43.43 30.64
N GLN A 2 20.17 -43.10 29.47
CA GLN A 2 19.83 -41.87 28.73
C GLN A 2 18.56 -41.96 27.85
N SER A 3 18.01 -43.14 27.56
CA SER A 3 16.83 -43.25 26.66
C SER A 3 15.48 -42.96 27.33
N GLN A 4 15.36 -43.10 28.66
CA GLN A 4 14.10 -42.81 29.38
C GLN A 4 13.81 -41.30 29.48
N GLY A 5 14.84 -40.46 29.58
CA GLY A 5 14.68 -39.00 29.66
C GLY A 5 14.23 -38.35 28.35
N LEU A 6 14.65 -38.87 27.19
CA LEU A 6 14.16 -38.42 25.88
C LEU A 6 12.68 -38.76 25.67
N SER A 7 12.22 -39.91 26.17
CA SER A 7 10.82 -40.34 26.04
C SER A 7 9.87 -39.43 26.82
N ALA A 8 10.19 -39.12 28.09
CA ALA A 8 9.37 -38.25 28.93
C ALA A 8 9.29 -36.81 28.39
N HIS A 9 10.39 -36.28 27.87
CA HIS A 9 10.44 -34.96 27.23
C HIS A 9 9.58 -34.90 25.96
N GLN A 10 9.62 -35.94 25.12
CA GLN A 10 8.82 -36.02 23.90
C GLN A 10 7.32 -36.16 24.19
N GLU A 11 6.97 -36.84 25.29
CA GLU A 11 5.60 -37.00 25.77
C GLU A 11 5.04 -35.69 26.33
N ALA A 12 5.83 -34.92 27.09
CA ALA A 12 5.47 -33.60 27.58
C ALA A 12 5.15 -32.61 26.44
N ILE A 13 5.97 -32.59 25.38
CA ILE A 13 5.75 -31.78 24.17
C ILE A 13 4.45 -32.18 23.46
N SER A 14 4.22 -33.48 23.31
CA SER A 14 3.03 -34.01 22.63
C SER A 14 1.75 -33.68 23.41
N SER A 15 1.82 -33.73 24.74
CA SER A 15 0.75 -33.31 25.65
C SER A 15 0.43 -31.81 25.52
N LEU A 16 1.45 -30.94 25.44
CA LEU A 16 1.25 -29.50 25.26
C LEU A 16 0.55 -29.13 23.95
N ILE A 17 0.87 -29.82 22.86
CA ILE A 17 0.28 -29.57 21.52
C ILE A 17 -1.17 -30.07 21.43
N GLY A 18 -1.53 -31.09 22.19
CA GLY A 18 -2.85 -31.73 22.19
C GLY A 18 -3.86 -31.17 23.19
N LYS A 19 -3.40 -30.50 24.25
CA LYS A 19 -4.26 -30.06 25.36
C LYS A 19 -5.09 -28.82 24.98
N LYS A 20 -6.40 -28.86 25.27
CA LYS A 20 -7.27 -27.69 25.20
C LYS A 20 -6.94 -26.79 26.40
N ILE A 21 -6.18 -25.72 26.16
CA ILE A 21 -5.81 -24.75 27.19
C ILE A 21 -7.02 -23.83 27.45
N GLY A 22 -7.38 -23.63 28.73
CA GLY A 22 -8.54 -22.81 29.14
C GLY A 22 -8.31 -21.29 29.09
N TRP A 23 -7.10 -20.87 28.69
CA TRP A 23 -6.65 -19.49 28.66
C TRP A 23 -6.12 -19.17 27.26
N GLY A 24 -6.45 -17.99 26.73
CA GLY A 24 -6.01 -17.52 25.41
C GLY A 24 -7.15 -17.07 24.51
N VAL A 25 -6.80 -16.63 23.30
CA VAL A 25 -7.78 -16.16 22.31
C VAL A 25 -8.47 -17.37 21.69
N THR A 26 -9.78 -17.51 21.96
CA THR A 26 -10.61 -18.54 21.34
C THR A 26 -11.47 -17.94 20.24
N SER A 27 -11.70 -18.71 19.17
CA SER A 27 -12.59 -18.31 18.09
C SER A 27 -13.70 -19.34 17.94
N LYS A 28 -14.94 -18.87 17.81
CA LYS A 28 -16.09 -19.72 17.44
C LYS A 28 -16.00 -20.19 15.98
N ARG A 29 -15.12 -19.59 15.16
CA ARG A 29 -14.99 -19.91 13.73
C ARG A 29 -14.15 -21.16 13.51
N LYS A 30 -14.58 -22.00 12.57
CA LYS A 30 -13.83 -23.19 12.17
C LYS A 30 -12.50 -22.77 11.55
N SER A 31 -11.42 -23.44 11.95
CA SER A 31 -10.07 -23.18 11.43
C SER A 31 -9.94 -23.76 10.02
N VAL A 32 -9.74 -22.87 9.05
CA VAL A 32 -9.70 -23.16 7.60
C VAL A 32 -8.28 -23.56 7.13
N ILE A 33 -7.24 -23.02 7.76
CA ILE A 33 -5.82 -23.27 7.42
C ILE A 33 -5.24 -24.33 8.35
N THR A 34 -4.40 -25.22 7.80
CA THR A 34 -3.72 -26.26 8.58
C THR A 34 -2.76 -25.66 9.61
N LYS A 35 -2.69 -26.26 10.80
CA LYS A 35 -1.75 -25.82 11.85
C LYS A 35 -0.33 -26.14 11.43
N ASP A 36 0.58 -25.17 11.61
CA ASP A 36 2.02 -25.42 11.47
C ASP A 36 2.52 -26.23 12.67
N ARG A 37 2.69 -27.54 12.45
CA ARG A 37 3.11 -28.47 13.51
C ARG A 37 4.57 -28.27 13.91
N ALA A 38 5.43 -27.83 12.98
CA ALA A 38 6.83 -27.58 13.27
C ALA A 38 6.97 -26.34 14.16
N LEU A 39 6.23 -25.27 13.84
CA LEU A 39 6.16 -24.09 14.70
C LEU A 39 5.63 -24.46 16.09
N LEU A 40 4.50 -25.17 16.19
CA LEU A 40 3.96 -25.57 17.49
C LEU A 40 4.93 -26.44 18.31
N LYS A 41 5.68 -27.33 17.65
CA LYS A 41 6.71 -28.14 18.30
C LYS A 41 7.85 -27.27 18.85
N MET A 42 8.33 -26.30 18.07
CA MET A 42 9.34 -25.34 18.50
C MET A 42 8.87 -24.55 19.74
N PHE A 43 7.63 -24.06 19.75
CA PHE A 43 7.08 -23.34 20.92
C PHE A 43 6.93 -24.25 22.15
N ALA A 44 6.50 -25.50 21.95
CA ALA A 44 6.40 -26.46 23.04
C ALA A 44 7.78 -26.82 23.62
N GLU A 45 8.80 -26.96 22.77
CA GLU A 45 10.19 -27.16 23.20
C GLU A 45 10.72 -25.95 23.96
N ALA A 46 10.46 -24.74 23.46
CA ALA A 46 10.87 -23.50 24.11
C ALA A 46 10.19 -23.31 25.47
N ALA A 47 8.92 -23.73 25.61
CA ALA A 47 8.20 -23.68 26.88
C ALA A 47 8.77 -24.66 27.94
N VAL A 48 9.35 -25.78 27.51
CA VAL A 48 9.98 -26.76 28.42
C VAL A 48 11.40 -26.35 28.78
N ARG A 49 12.14 -25.74 27.84
CA ARG A 49 13.57 -25.43 27.98
C ARG A 49 13.87 -23.99 28.39
N ASP A 50 12.87 -23.11 28.39
CA ASP A 50 12.99 -21.66 28.62
C ASP A 50 13.99 -20.94 27.68
N VAL A 51 14.25 -21.53 26.51
CA VAL A 51 15.14 -21.01 25.47
C VAL A 51 14.49 -21.27 24.09
N PRO A 52 14.49 -20.31 23.15
CA PRO A 52 15.07 -18.97 23.19
C PRO A 52 14.21 -17.93 23.94
N ALA A 53 14.80 -16.76 24.22
CA ALA A 53 14.16 -15.70 25.00
C ALA A 53 12.77 -15.29 24.45
N PRO A 54 11.82 -14.86 25.31
CA PRO A 54 10.42 -14.62 24.91
C PRO A 54 10.23 -13.63 23.75
N HIS A 55 11.08 -12.61 23.64
CA HIS A 55 11.00 -11.64 22.54
C HIS A 55 11.33 -12.24 21.17
N VAL A 56 12.22 -13.24 21.11
CA VAL A 56 12.56 -13.98 19.88
C VAL A 56 11.37 -14.80 19.43
N LEU A 57 10.73 -15.53 20.36
CA LEU A 57 9.51 -16.29 20.11
C LEU A 57 8.37 -15.40 19.61
N ASN A 58 8.19 -14.22 20.22
CA ASN A 58 7.22 -13.24 19.76
C ASN A 58 7.48 -12.77 18.33
N ASN A 59 8.75 -12.55 17.96
CA ASN A 59 9.12 -12.14 16.59
C ASN A 59 8.88 -13.27 15.57
N ILE A 60 9.21 -14.51 15.93
CA ILE A 60 8.92 -15.70 15.12
C ILE A 60 7.41 -15.82 14.88
N LEU A 61 6.59 -15.63 15.92
CA LEU A 61 5.14 -15.69 15.81
C LEU A 61 4.59 -14.59 14.91
N ARG A 62 5.06 -13.35 15.08
CA ARG A 62 4.69 -12.23 14.21
C ARG A 62 5.04 -12.53 12.76
N ARG A 63 6.26 -13.03 12.50
CA ARG A 63 6.71 -13.38 11.15
C ARG A 63 5.83 -14.45 10.52
N HIS A 64 5.48 -15.49 11.28
CA HIS A 64 4.56 -16.53 10.80
C HIS A 64 3.21 -15.97 10.33
N PHE A 65 2.59 -15.09 11.12
CA PHE A 65 1.31 -14.47 10.74
C PHE A 65 1.43 -13.46 9.58
N VAL A 66 2.55 -12.76 9.47
CA VAL A 66 2.87 -11.94 8.29
C VAL A 66 2.93 -12.84 7.04
N ASP A 67 3.71 -13.92 7.08
CA ASP A 67 3.87 -14.83 5.93
C ASP A 67 2.54 -15.49 5.54
N LEU A 68 1.71 -15.85 6.52
CA LEU A 68 0.35 -16.37 6.25
C LEU A 68 -0.53 -15.32 5.58
N THR A 69 -0.46 -14.07 6.02
CA THR A 69 -1.24 -12.96 5.46
C THR A 69 -0.76 -12.63 4.05
N GLU A 70 0.54 -12.61 3.80
CA GLU A 70 1.10 -12.43 2.45
C GLU A 70 0.59 -13.51 1.51
N LYS A 71 0.69 -14.79 1.89
CA LYS A 71 0.18 -15.93 1.09
C LYS A 71 -1.33 -15.84 0.85
N PHE A 72 -2.10 -15.38 1.84
CA PHE A 72 -3.53 -15.13 1.69
C PHE A 72 -3.82 -14.01 0.66
N LEU A 73 -2.99 -12.97 0.61
CA LEU A 73 -3.19 -11.84 -0.29
C LEU A 73 -2.67 -12.10 -1.71
N VAL A 74 -1.85 -13.13 -1.96
CA VAL A 74 -1.29 -13.40 -3.30
C VAL A 74 -2.35 -13.46 -4.41
N PRO A 75 -3.47 -14.21 -4.29
CA PRO A 75 -4.47 -14.25 -5.35
C PRO A 75 -5.14 -12.89 -5.61
N LEU A 76 -5.35 -12.10 -4.55
CA LEU A 76 -5.90 -10.75 -4.65
C LEU A 76 -4.94 -9.80 -5.36
N ASN A 77 -3.66 -9.82 -4.99
CA ASN A 77 -2.61 -9.01 -5.61
C ASN A 77 -2.44 -9.35 -7.11
N ARG A 78 -2.47 -10.65 -7.45
CA ARG A 78 -2.37 -11.12 -8.83
C ARG A 78 -3.51 -10.58 -9.69
N TYR A 79 -4.75 -10.75 -9.22
CA TYR A 79 -5.90 -10.22 -9.93
C TYR A 79 -5.89 -8.70 -10.00
N PHE A 80 -5.57 -8.02 -8.90
CA PHE A 80 -5.48 -6.56 -8.87
C PHE A 80 -4.46 -6.02 -9.88
N SER A 81 -3.35 -6.71 -10.10
CA SER A 81 -2.35 -6.33 -11.11
C SER A 81 -2.92 -6.32 -12.53
N THR A 82 -3.93 -7.14 -12.82
CA THR A 82 -4.62 -7.14 -14.13
C THR A 82 -5.55 -5.94 -14.33
N LEU A 83 -5.90 -5.23 -13.25
CA LEU A 83 -6.70 -4.01 -13.29
C LEU A 83 -5.87 -2.78 -13.63
N ILE A 84 -4.54 -2.88 -13.51
CA ILE A 84 -3.60 -1.80 -13.77
C ILE A 84 -3.40 -1.67 -15.30
N PRO A 85 -3.62 -0.48 -15.89
CA PRO A 85 -3.37 -0.26 -17.32
C PRO A 85 -1.90 -0.51 -17.67
N VAL A 86 -1.66 -1.30 -18.72
CA VAL A 86 -0.32 -1.64 -19.20
C VAL A 86 0.20 -0.59 -20.18
N ASN A 87 -0.67 -0.02 -21.00
CA ASN A 87 -0.35 1.00 -21.99
C ASN A 87 -0.85 2.37 -21.53
N MET A 88 0.08 3.30 -21.31
CA MET A 88 -0.24 4.71 -21.10
C MET A 88 0.00 5.49 -22.39
N SER A 89 -0.84 6.49 -22.66
CA SER A 89 -0.70 7.39 -23.81
C SER A 89 -1.11 8.81 -23.42
N LEU A 90 -0.43 9.81 -23.98
CA LEU A 90 -0.76 11.22 -23.77
C LEU A 90 -2.10 11.63 -24.38
N SER A 91 -2.56 10.88 -25.39
CA SER A 91 -3.76 11.18 -26.19
C SER A 91 -5.06 10.65 -25.59
N GLY A 92 -5.02 9.99 -24.42
CA GLY A 92 -6.21 9.41 -23.79
C GLY A 92 -7.13 10.48 -23.22
N LYS A 93 -8.43 10.43 -23.53
CA LYS A 93 -9.48 11.36 -23.04
C LYS A 93 -9.56 11.45 -21.50
N GLN A 94 -9.01 10.47 -20.78
CA GLN A 94 -8.92 10.46 -19.33
C GLN A 94 -7.51 10.05 -18.90
N GLN A 95 -7.06 10.59 -17.77
CA GLN A 95 -5.85 10.11 -17.08
C GLN A 95 -5.93 8.59 -16.85
N PRO A 96 -4.80 7.85 -16.82
CA PRO A 96 -4.82 6.40 -16.68
C PRO A 96 -5.57 5.96 -15.41
N GLN A 97 -6.80 5.46 -15.59
CA GLN A 97 -7.64 4.97 -14.51
C GLN A 97 -7.50 3.45 -14.36
N LEU A 98 -7.54 3.00 -13.11
CA LEU A 98 -7.63 1.58 -12.81
C LEU A 98 -8.98 1.03 -13.27
N LYS A 99 -8.98 -0.22 -13.75
CA LYS A 99 -10.23 -0.94 -14.01
C LYS A 99 -10.95 -1.21 -12.68
N PRO A 100 -12.30 -1.13 -12.64
CA PRO A 100 -13.05 -1.49 -11.44
C PRO A 100 -12.80 -2.94 -11.02
N PHE A 101 -12.74 -3.17 -9.71
CA PHE A 101 -12.61 -4.53 -9.17
C PHE A 101 -13.93 -5.29 -9.36
N SER A 102 -13.91 -6.36 -10.17
CA SER A 102 -15.03 -7.29 -10.29
C SER A 102 -14.84 -8.54 -9.43
N THR A 103 -15.82 -8.83 -8.57
CA THR A 103 -15.84 -10.04 -7.72
C THR A 103 -15.90 -11.31 -8.56
N ASP A 104 -16.71 -11.35 -9.61
CA ASP A 104 -16.89 -12.56 -10.43
C ASP A 104 -15.61 -12.91 -11.20
N SER A 105 -14.96 -11.89 -11.76
CA SER A 105 -13.68 -12.03 -12.45
C SER A 105 -12.57 -12.48 -11.51
N PHE A 106 -12.53 -11.94 -10.28
CA PHE A 106 -11.62 -12.43 -9.24
C PHE A 106 -11.86 -13.91 -8.92
N MET A 107 -13.12 -14.31 -8.72
CA MET A 107 -13.46 -15.70 -8.39
C MET A 107 -13.12 -16.66 -9.53
N LYS A 108 -13.21 -16.22 -10.79
CA LYS A 108 -12.73 -16.97 -11.95
C LYS A 108 -11.20 -17.13 -11.92
N SER A 109 -10.47 -16.03 -11.71
CA SER A 109 -9.01 -16.04 -11.57
C SER A 109 -8.53 -16.96 -10.44
N LEU A 110 -9.26 -16.99 -9.31
CA LEU A 110 -8.95 -17.83 -8.15
C LEU A 110 -9.14 -19.32 -8.46
N LYS A 111 -10.17 -19.68 -9.24
CA LYS A 111 -10.39 -21.08 -9.68
C LYS A 111 -9.29 -21.57 -10.62
N GLU A 112 -8.85 -20.70 -11.52
CA GLU A 112 -7.84 -21.01 -12.54
C GLU A 112 -6.44 -21.18 -11.94
N HIS A 113 -6.06 -20.31 -11.02
CA HIS A 113 -4.69 -20.26 -10.50
C HIS A 113 -4.50 -20.90 -9.13
N GLY A 114 -5.60 -21.21 -8.44
CA GLY A 114 -5.61 -21.76 -7.09
C GLY A 114 -5.05 -20.81 -6.02
N PRO A 115 -5.22 -21.16 -4.74
CA PRO A 115 -4.61 -20.41 -3.66
C PRO A 115 -3.19 -20.88 -3.32
N GLN A 116 -2.45 -20.04 -2.59
CA GLN A 116 -1.08 -20.35 -2.12
C GLN A 116 -1.01 -20.90 -0.68
N LEU A 117 -2.16 -21.00 0.01
CA LEU A 117 -2.23 -21.46 1.39
C LEU A 117 -2.54 -22.96 1.47
N PRO A 118 -1.92 -23.70 2.41
CA PRO A 118 -2.27 -25.09 2.69
C PRO A 118 -3.60 -25.14 3.46
N PHE A 119 -4.71 -25.05 2.71
CA PHE A 119 -6.04 -25.25 3.24
C PHE A 119 -6.18 -26.67 3.78
N LYS A 120 -6.92 -26.82 4.88
CA LYS A 120 -7.24 -28.15 5.37
C LYS A 120 -8.07 -28.85 4.29
N SER A 121 -7.50 -29.88 3.68
CA SER A 121 -8.27 -30.90 2.96
C SER A 121 -9.03 -31.72 4.00
N ALA A 122 -10.05 -31.13 4.60
CA ALA A 122 -10.90 -31.84 5.53
C ALA A 122 -12.07 -32.42 4.75
N PHE A 123 -11.85 -33.66 4.30
CA PHE A 123 -12.86 -34.65 3.94
C PHE A 123 -13.34 -34.63 2.48
N SER A 124 -12.84 -35.63 1.74
CA SER A 124 -13.25 -36.12 0.43
C SER A 124 -14.70 -36.65 0.39
N THR A 125 -15.64 -36.07 1.14
CA THR A 125 -17.07 -36.32 0.94
C THR A 125 -17.85 -35.01 1.03
N ARG A 126 -18.40 -34.60 -0.12
CA ARG A 126 -19.39 -33.52 -0.36
C ARG A 126 -18.97 -32.06 -0.55
N ALA A 127 -17.74 -31.63 -0.32
CA ALA A 127 -17.29 -30.31 -0.77
C ALA A 127 -15.80 -30.35 -1.14
N SER A 128 -15.45 -29.95 -2.36
CA SER A 128 -14.05 -29.91 -2.80
C SER A 128 -13.27 -28.89 -1.97
N ALA A 129 -11.95 -29.04 -1.78
CA ALA A 129 -11.07 -28.02 -1.17
C ALA A 129 -11.20 -26.64 -1.84
N THR A 130 -11.66 -26.62 -3.10
CA THR A 130 -12.04 -25.43 -3.84
C THR A 130 -13.19 -24.64 -3.17
N ASP A 131 -14.11 -25.30 -2.48
CA ASP A 131 -15.31 -24.66 -1.92
C ASP A 131 -15.05 -23.95 -0.60
N VAL A 132 -14.23 -24.52 0.29
CA VAL A 132 -13.79 -23.86 1.54
C VAL A 132 -12.94 -22.63 1.22
N THR A 133 -12.07 -22.73 0.22
CA THR A 133 -11.24 -21.61 -0.25
C THR A 133 -12.14 -20.49 -0.80
N LYS A 134 -13.10 -20.82 -1.69
CA LYS A 134 -14.05 -19.85 -2.23
C LYS A 134 -14.85 -19.18 -1.11
N GLU A 135 -15.33 -19.94 -0.13
CA GLU A 135 -16.12 -19.41 1.00
C GLU A 135 -15.30 -18.41 1.82
N LEU A 136 -14.03 -18.73 2.13
CA LEU A 136 -13.14 -17.81 2.85
C LEU A 136 -12.97 -16.49 2.11
N TYR A 137 -12.62 -16.53 0.82
CA TYR A 137 -12.47 -15.30 0.03
C TYR A 137 -13.80 -14.57 -0.15
N SER A 138 -14.92 -15.28 -0.35
CA SER A 138 -16.26 -14.68 -0.44
C SER A 138 -16.61 -13.89 0.82
N HIS A 139 -16.30 -14.43 2.00
CA HIS A 139 -16.49 -13.72 3.25
C HIS A 139 -15.54 -12.54 3.38
N PHE A 140 -14.25 -12.70 3.03
CA PHE A 140 -13.29 -11.62 3.10
C PHE A 140 -13.69 -10.42 2.23
N LEU A 141 -14.15 -10.66 1.00
CA LEU A 141 -14.61 -9.61 0.07
C LEU A 141 -15.82 -8.80 0.60
N LYS A 142 -16.56 -9.32 1.58
CA LYS A 142 -17.69 -8.63 2.21
C LYS A 142 -17.31 -7.89 3.50
N CYS A 143 -16.06 -8.02 3.96
CA CYS A 143 -15.61 -7.45 5.23
C CYS A 143 -15.01 -6.04 5.05
N GLY A 144 -15.10 -5.20 6.09
CA GLY A 144 -14.50 -3.85 6.09
C GLY A 144 -12.98 -3.83 5.91
N ASN A 145 -12.29 -4.91 6.28
CA ASN A 145 -10.86 -5.08 6.04
C ASN A 145 -10.54 -5.12 4.53
N PHE A 146 -11.37 -5.80 3.73
CA PHE A 146 -11.20 -5.81 2.28
C PHE A 146 -11.46 -4.42 1.69
N ALA A 147 -12.51 -3.72 2.14
CA ALA A 147 -12.80 -2.37 1.67
C ALA A 147 -11.61 -1.42 1.93
N THR A 148 -11.01 -1.52 3.12
CA THR A 148 -9.81 -0.73 3.47
C THR A 148 -8.60 -1.12 2.63
N TRP A 149 -8.33 -2.41 2.48
CA TRP A 149 -7.25 -2.93 1.64
C TRP A 149 -7.41 -2.48 0.19
N LEU A 150 -8.60 -2.59 -0.39
CA LEU A 150 -8.89 -2.21 -1.78
C LEU A 150 -8.70 -0.71 -1.97
N ARG A 151 -9.21 0.11 -1.05
CA ARG A 151 -9.02 1.58 -1.09
C ARG A 151 -7.53 1.94 -1.09
N LEU A 152 -6.76 1.39 -0.16
CA LEU A 152 -5.32 1.67 -0.06
C LEU A 152 -4.58 1.22 -1.32
N ARG A 153 -4.88 0.01 -1.84
CA ARG A 153 -4.26 -0.49 -3.08
C ARG A 153 -4.63 0.32 -4.31
N THR A 154 -5.88 0.76 -4.43
CA THR A 154 -6.34 1.63 -5.51
C THR A 154 -5.63 2.98 -5.44
N GLN A 155 -5.53 3.60 -4.27
CA GLN A 155 -4.81 4.87 -4.08
C GLN A 155 -3.33 4.73 -4.43
N GLU A 156 -2.70 3.65 -3.97
CA GLU A 156 -1.29 3.36 -4.25
C GLU A 156 -1.03 3.22 -5.76
N ALA A 157 -1.82 2.38 -6.42
CA ALA A 157 -1.66 2.16 -7.85
C ALA A 157 -2.03 3.41 -8.67
N GLN A 158 -3.02 4.20 -8.26
CA GLN A 158 -3.32 5.48 -8.92
C GLN A 158 -2.17 6.47 -8.81
N ARG A 159 -1.52 6.56 -7.64
CA ARG A 159 -0.36 7.43 -7.44
C ARG A 159 0.81 7.01 -8.34
N GLU A 160 1.09 5.71 -8.40
CA GLU A 160 2.12 5.16 -9.27
C GLU A 160 1.82 5.37 -10.76
N LEU A 161 0.55 5.20 -11.17
CA LEU A 161 0.13 5.49 -12.55
C LEU A 161 0.30 6.97 -12.89
N HIS A 162 -0.07 7.85 -11.97
CA HIS A 162 0.07 9.29 -12.12
C HIS A 162 1.54 9.70 -12.20
N LYS A 163 2.40 9.17 -11.33
CA LYS A 163 3.85 9.40 -11.36
C LYS A 163 4.46 9.03 -12.72
N LYS A 164 4.11 7.86 -13.24
CA LYS A 164 4.55 7.41 -14.58
C LYS A 164 4.00 8.30 -15.69
N TYR A 165 2.75 8.73 -15.59
CA TYR A 165 2.14 9.64 -16.56
C TYR A 165 2.87 10.99 -16.61
N VAL A 166 3.16 11.60 -15.45
CA VAL A 166 3.92 12.86 -15.38
C VAL A 166 5.35 12.66 -15.90
N GLN A 167 5.99 11.54 -15.59
CA GLN A 167 7.31 11.23 -16.13
C GLN A 167 7.28 11.16 -17.66
N MET A 168 6.29 10.48 -18.25
CA MET A 168 6.12 10.47 -19.69
C MET A 168 5.87 11.87 -20.27
N LEU A 169 5.09 12.72 -19.60
CA LEU A 169 4.90 14.11 -20.05
C LEU A 169 6.23 14.88 -20.10
N CYS A 170 7.08 14.71 -19.09
CA CYS A 170 8.40 15.35 -19.05
C CYS A 170 9.31 14.84 -20.18
N ASP A 171 9.33 13.53 -20.42
CA ASP A 171 10.26 12.89 -21.35
C ASP A 171 9.82 12.93 -22.83
N SER A 172 8.55 13.23 -23.10
CA SER A 172 7.99 13.19 -24.45
C SER A 172 8.43 14.37 -25.31
N ASP A 173 8.74 14.10 -26.59
CA ASP A 173 8.91 15.15 -27.59
C ASP A 173 7.54 15.66 -28.05
N MET A 174 7.09 16.77 -27.46
CA MET A 174 5.79 17.37 -27.77
C MET A 174 5.70 17.85 -29.22
N ARG A 175 6.81 18.27 -29.85
CA ARG A 175 6.77 18.77 -31.24
C ARG A 175 6.46 17.65 -32.21
N GLU A 176 7.04 16.48 -31.98
CA GLU A 176 6.73 15.28 -32.75
C GLU A 176 5.30 14.79 -32.45
N TRP A 177 4.91 14.76 -31.17
CA TRP A 177 3.58 14.30 -30.76
C TRP A 177 2.44 15.14 -31.36
N MET A 178 2.64 16.45 -31.53
CA MET A 178 1.65 17.38 -32.08
C MET A 178 1.46 17.24 -33.60
N ARG A 179 2.41 16.62 -34.33
CA ARG A 179 2.36 16.54 -35.79
C ARG A 179 1.12 15.74 -36.23
N GLY A 180 0.23 16.38 -37.00
CA GLY A 180 -0.98 15.75 -37.54
C GLY A 180 -2.11 15.55 -36.52
N ARG A 181 -2.00 16.11 -35.31
CA ARG A 181 -3.07 16.07 -34.30
C ARG A 181 -4.05 17.24 -34.46
N HIS A 182 -5.29 17.02 -34.03
CA HIS A 182 -6.34 18.04 -34.07
C HIS A 182 -6.19 19.02 -32.91
N GLU A 183 -6.53 20.29 -33.11
CA GLU A 183 -6.42 21.35 -32.09
C GLU A 183 -7.09 21.01 -30.76
N VAL A 184 -8.22 20.29 -30.82
CA VAL A 184 -8.93 19.82 -29.61
C VAL A 184 -8.05 18.91 -28.75
N GLU A 185 -7.22 18.06 -29.36
CA GLU A 185 -6.30 17.17 -28.64
C GLU A 185 -5.13 17.95 -28.02
N LEU A 186 -4.66 18.99 -28.70
CA LEU A 186 -3.62 19.89 -28.17
C LEU A 186 -4.14 20.66 -26.96
N VAL A 187 -5.37 21.19 -27.06
CA VAL A 187 -6.02 21.90 -25.95
C VAL A 187 -6.28 20.96 -24.77
N ASP A 188 -6.77 19.75 -25.01
CA ASP A 188 -6.99 18.74 -23.96
C ASP A 188 -5.68 18.38 -23.24
N LEU A 189 -4.59 18.16 -23.99
CA LEU A 189 -3.27 17.93 -23.39
C LEU A 189 -2.77 19.16 -22.61
N LEU A 190 -2.95 20.36 -23.16
CA LEU A 190 -2.55 21.61 -22.48
C LEU A 190 -3.28 21.79 -21.16
N LEU A 191 -4.58 21.51 -21.11
CA LEU A 191 -5.38 21.58 -19.88
C LEU A 191 -4.88 20.57 -18.84
N LYS A 192 -4.51 19.36 -19.26
CA LYS A 192 -3.90 18.36 -18.37
C LYS A 192 -2.56 18.83 -17.82
N VAL A 193 -1.65 19.31 -18.67
CA VAL A 193 -0.35 19.83 -18.23
C VAL A 193 -0.52 21.02 -17.29
N LYS A 194 -1.43 21.95 -17.59
CA LYS A 194 -1.75 23.08 -16.70
C LYS A 194 -2.28 22.61 -15.34
N HIS A 195 -3.17 21.62 -15.32
CA HIS A 195 -3.67 21.04 -14.08
C HIS A 195 -2.52 20.42 -13.25
N GLU A 196 -1.62 19.68 -13.89
CA GLU A 196 -0.43 19.12 -13.23
C GLU A 196 0.49 20.21 -12.65
N LEU A 197 0.71 21.31 -13.40
CA LEU A 197 1.50 22.44 -12.92
C LEU A 197 0.91 23.07 -11.66
N VAL A 198 -0.42 23.19 -11.57
CA VAL A 198 -1.10 23.72 -10.38
C VAL A 198 -0.85 22.79 -9.18
N ILE A 199 -0.99 21.48 -9.36
CA ILE A 199 -0.76 20.48 -8.30
C ILE A 199 0.70 20.52 -7.80
N TYR A 200 1.66 20.51 -8.71
CA TYR A 200 3.10 20.55 -8.38
C TYR A 200 3.46 21.85 -7.66
N ARG A 201 2.94 22.99 -8.14
CA ARG A 201 3.16 24.30 -7.52
C ARG A 201 2.57 24.37 -6.11
N TYR A 202 1.39 23.80 -5.88
CA TYR A 202 0.81 23.70 -4.54
C TYR A 202 1.65 22.82 -3.62
N HIS A 203 2.08 21.64 -4.08
CA HIS A 203 2.91 20.72 -3.30
C HIS A 203 4.25 21.35 -2.91
N ILE A 204 4.96 21.96 -3.86
CA ILE A 204 6.25 22.61 -3.61
C ILE A 204 6.08 23.76 -2.62
N LYS A 205 5.05 24.61 -2.77
CA LYS A 205 4.78 25.70 -1.81
C LYS A 205 4.42 25.20 -0.41
N SER A 206 3.64 24.12 -0.31
CA SER A 206 3.30 23.49 0.97
C SER A 206 4.55 22.94 1.66
N LEU A 207 5.45 22.33 0.89
CA LEU A 207 6.73 21.81 1.37
C LEU A 207 7.68 22.93 1.80
N ASP A 208 7.72 24.06 1.08
CA ASP A 208 8.45 25.25 1.48
C ASP A 208 7.87 25.87 2.76
N GLY A 209 6.55 25.85 2.92
CA GLY A 209 5.88 26.26 4.16
C GLY A 209 6.28 25.42 5.36
N TYR A 210 6.28 24.09 5.20
CA TYR A 210 6.77 23.16 6.24
C TYR A 210 8.27 23.28 6.50
N ALA A 211 9.10 23.45 5.46
CA ALA A 211 10.54 23.63 5.61
C ALA A 211 10.87 24.96 6.31
N ARG A 212 10.12 26.04 6.01
CA ARG A 212 10.20 27.32 6.72
C ARG A 212 9.75 27.18 8.17
N TYR A 213 8.64 26.48 8.42
CA TYR A 213 8.19 26.18 9.79
C TYR A 213 9.25 25.40 10.57
N LEU A 214 9.84 24.35 10.00
CA LEU A 214 10.91 23.59 10.64
C LEU A 214 12.19 24.40 10.83
N THR A 215 12.52 25.30 9.90
CA THR A 215 13.65 26.23 10.05
C THR A 215 13.40 27.21 11.20
N LEU A 216 12.18 27.76 11.30
CA LEU A 216 11.78 28.63 12.42
C LEU A 216 11.74 27.85 13.74
N LEU A 217 11.24 26.61 13.74
CA LEU A 217 11.22 25.75 14.92
C LEU A 217 12.66 25.44 15.39
N THR A 218 13.55 25.09 14.46
CA THR A 218 14.96 24.80 14.73
C THR A 218 15.72 26.07 15.17
N PHE A 219 15.40 27.22 14.59
CA PHE A 219 15.91 28.53 15.00
C PHE A 219 15.44 28.93 16.40
N THR A 220 14.17 28.63 16.73
CA THR A 220 13.58 28.85 18.06
C THR A 220 14.19 27.91 19.10
N ILE A 221 14.43 26.64 18.73
CA ILE A 221 15.11 25.65 19.58
C ILE A 221 16.58 26.02 19.81
N SER A 222 17.24 26.62 18.81
CA SER A 222 18.64 27.05 18.89
C SER A 222 18.84 28.36 19.66
N ASN A 223 17.76 29.06 20.05
CA ASN A 223 17.85 30.29 20.85
C ASN A 223 16.81 30.32 22.00
N PRO A 224 16.94 29.46 23.02
CA PRO A 224 15.96 29.35 24.09
C PRO A 224 16.39 30.20 25.30
N LEU A 225 16.28 31.52 25.21
CA LEU A 225 16.36 32.39 26.40
C LEU A 225 15.21 33.40 26.42
N GLY A 226 14.16 33.01 27.14
CA GLY A 226 12.97 33.81 27.42
C GLY A 226 12.05 33.13 28.44
N GLN A 227 12.59 32.89 29.65
CA GLN A 227 11.96 32.63 30.96
C GLN A 227 10.49 32.13 31.12
N ARG A 228 10.37 31.19 32.10
CA ARG A 228 9.26 30.87 33.06
C ARG A 228 8.16 29.90 32.59
N GLN A 229 7.55 29.03 33.42
CA GLN A 229 7.80 28.36 34.73
C GLN A 229 6.57 27.45 34.98
N GLY A 230 6.72 26.28 35.64
CA GLY A 230 5.62 25.44 36.21
C GLY A 230 5.11 24.32 35.30
N SER A 231 5.49 23.04 35.51
CA SER A 231 4.86 22.02 36.39
C SER A 231 3.43 21.62 35.99
N ASP A 232 3.26 20.43 35.42
CA ASP A 232 2.55 19.32 36.10
C ASP A 232 2.37 18.10 35.18
N THR A 233 2.30 16.96 35.86
CA THR A 233 2.29 15.57 35.41
C THR A 233 1.06 15.17 34.60
N ALA A 234 1.23 14.37 33.54
CA ALA A 234 0.15 13.53 33.00
C ALA A 234 0.70 12.24 32.36
N ASP A 235 0.32 11.12 32.97
CA ASP A 235 0.36 9.76 32.44
C ASP A 235 -0.34 9.67 31.07
N LEU A 236 0.29 8.98 30.11
CA LEU A 236 -0.39 8.49 28.91
C LEU A 236 -0.11 7.00 28.71
N SER A 237 -1.06 6.17 29.16
CA SER A 237 -1.12 4.76 28.79
C SER A 237 -1.70 4.59 27.37
N SER A 238 -0.81 4.22 26.45
CA SER A 238 -0.96 3.12 25.48
C SER A 238 -2.21 3.09 24.58
N SER A 239 -2.10 3.76 23.44
CA SER A 239 -2.88 3.49 22.22
C SER A 239 -2.40 2.21 21.51
N SER A 240 -3.08 1.08 21.74
CA SER A 240 -2.74 -0.23 21.13
C SER A 240 -3.50 -0.57 19.84
N THR A 241 -4.28 0.34 19.28
CA THR A 241 -5.10 0.09 18.07
C THR A 241 -4.49 0.62 16.77
N THR A 242 -3.44 1.43 16.84
CA THR A 242 -2.84 2.08 15.66
C THR A 242 -1.77 1.21 14.96
N PHE A 243 -1.15 0.28 15.67
CA PHE A 243 -0.01 -0.49 15.15
C PHE A 243 -0.37 -1.52 14.08
N LEU A 244 -1.57 -2.12 14.14
CA LEU A 244 -1.96 -3.15 13.16
C LEU A 244 -2.33 -2.56 11.79
N SER A 245 -2.79 -1.31 11.73
CA SER A 245 -3.08 -0.65 10.45
C SER A 245 -1.80 -0.24 9.71
N ALA A 246 -0.74 0.16 10.44
CA ALA A 246 0.54 0.54 9.85
C ALA A 246 1.31 -0.69 9.31
N ALA A 247 1.24 -1.82 10.02
CA ALA A 247 1.92 -3.05 9.61
C ALA A 247 1.37 -3.62 8.28
N MET A 248 0.06 -3.52 8.04
CA MET A 248 -0.54 -4.00 6.78
C MET A 248 -0.21 -3.13 5.56
N SER A 249 0.13 -1.86 5.77
CA SER A 249 0.65 -0.97 4.73
C SER A 249 2.16 -1.19 4.50
N ALA A 250 2.91 -1.60 5.52
CA ALA A 250 4.36 -1.79 5.43
C ALA A 250 4.79 -3.10 4.74
N SER A 251 3.92 -4.12 4.68
CA SER A 251 4.26 -5.43 4.10
C SER A 251 4.19 -5.49 2.57
N SER A 252 4.11 -4.36 1.88
CA SER A 252 4.30 -4.31 0.44
C SER A 252 4.85 -2.95 0.06
N SER A 253 6.09 -2.95 -0.41
CA SER A 253 6.88 -1.79 -0.84
C SER A 253 7.62 -1.05 0.29
N THR A 254 8.64 -1.70 0.87
CA THR A 254 9.81 -0.96 1.38
C THR A 254 10.61 -0.45 0.18
N SER A 255 10.11 0.59 -0.47
CA SER A 255 10.88 1.44 -1.38
C SER A 255 10.30 2.85 -1.30
N THR A 256 11.12 3.77 -0.79
CA THR A 256 11.17 5.20 -1.13
C THR A 256 10.01 6.11 -0.72
N LEU A 257 9.90 6.43 0.57
CA LEU A 257 9.26 7.69 1.02
C LEU A 257 9.96 8.95 0.47
N ALA A 258 11.19 8.81 -0.06
CA ALA A 258 11.99 9.91 -0.62
C ALA A 258 11.80 10.13 -2.14
N GLU A 259 11.38 9.12 -2.92
CA GLU A 259 11.22 9.25 -4.40
C GLU A 259 9.83 9.71 -4.83
N ASP A 260 8.91 9.91 -3.89
CA ASP A 260 7.53 10.32 -4.19
C ASP A 260 7.33 11.84 -4.10
N ARG A 261 8.42 12.61 -3.99
CA ARG A 261 8.36 14.07 -3.85
C ARG A 261 8.32 14.76 -5.23
N PRO A 262 7.31 15.60 -5.50
CA PRO A 262 7.28 16.47 -6.67
C PRO A 262 8.58 17.29 -6.76
N THR A 263 9.35 17.12 -7.83
CA THR A 263 10.66 17.78 -7.97
C THR A 263 10.53 19.11 -8.71
N THR A 264 11.27 20.14 -8.29
CA THR A 264 11.32 21.45 -8.98
C THR A 264 11.73 21.32 -10.45
N LYS A 265 12.65 20.41 -10.76
CA LYS A 265 13.03 20.07 -12.15
C LYS A 265 11.85 19.56 -12.99
N GLN A 266 10.97 18.71 -12.42
CA GLN A 266 9.79 18.23 -13.13
C GLN A 266 8.80 19.37 -13.38
N LEU A 267 8.66 20.31 -12.44
CA LEU A 267 7.84 21.51 -12.62
C LEU A 267 8.35 22.38 -13.79
N GLU A 268 9.67 22.59 -13.88
CA GLU A 268 10.30 23.35 -14.97
C GLU A 268 10.08 22.66 -16.33
N LEU A 269 10.27 21.34 -16.39
CA LEU A 269 10.04 20.56 -17.61
C LEU A 269 8.57 20.62 -18.04
N LEU A 270 7.63 20.44 -17.13
CA LEU A 270 6.19 20.55 -17.43
C LEU A 270 5.83 21.95 -17.95
N HIS A 271 6.45 23.01 -17.42
CA HIS A 271 6.24 24.37 -17.91
C HIS A 271 6.75 24.53 -19.34
N ALA A 272 7.95 24.03 -19.62
CA ALA A 272 8.52 24.04 -20.96
C ALA A 272 7.65 23.27 -21.96
N GLN A 273 7.10 22.11 -21.56
CA GLN A 273 6.18 21.35 -22.40
C GLN A 273 4.86 22.10 -22.65
N ALA A 274 4.31 22.79 -21.65
CA ALA A 274 3.13 23.64 -21.84
C ALA A 274 3.39 24.77 -22.86
N ASP A 275 4.55 25.42 -22.79
CA ASP A 275 4.93 26.48 -23.71
C ASP A 275 5.05 25.97 -25.15
N VAL A 276 5.64 24.78 -25.35
CA VAL A 276 5.73 24.14 -26.67
C VAL A 276 4.33 23.85 -27.24
N ILE A 277 3.41 23.34 -26.42
CA ILE A 277 2.04 23.05 -26.85
C ILE A 277 1.31 24.35 -27.23
N ILE A 278 1.44 25.41 -26.42
CA ILE A 278 0.85 26.73 -26.70
C ILE A 278 1.38 27.32 -28.01
N MET A 279 2.67 27.14 -28.31
CA MET A 279 3.26 27.64 -29.56
C MET A 279 2.73 26.96 -30.82
N GLY A 280 2.25 25.71 -30.72
CA GLY A 280 1.66 25.00 -31.86
C GLY A 280 0.14 25.15 -32.00
N LEU A 281 -0.51 25.92 -31.12
CA LEU A 281 -1.92 26.29 -31.28
C LEU A 281 -2.08 27.47 -32.26
N PRO A 282 -3.24 27.60 -32.94
CA PRO A 282 -3.59 28.78 -33.72
C PRO A 282 -3.52 30.07 -32.90
N LYS A 283 -3.27 31.21 -33.57
CA LYS A 283 -3.07 32.52 -32.92
C LYS A 283 -4.23 32.90 -32.00
N ASP A 284 -5.46 32.70 -32.45
CA ASP A 284 -6.68 33.04 -31.71
C ASP A 284 -6.76 32.29 -30.35
N LEU A 285 -6.40 31.01 -30.33
CA LEU A 285 -6.36 30.20 -29.11
C LEU A 285 -5.14 30.53 -28.24
N ARG A 286 -3.99 30.77 -28.87
CA ARG A 286 -2.75 31.11 -28.17
C ARG A 286 -2.90 32.37 -27.32
N GLU A 287 -3.58 33.39 -27.83
CA GLU A 287 -3.85 34.63 -27.09
C GLU A 287 -4.73 34.36 -25.86
N SER A 288 -5.78 33.56 -26.01
CA SER A 288 -6.67 33.19 -24.89
C SER A 288 -5.94 32.46 -23.75
N PHE A 289 -4.98 31.59 -24.06
CA PHE A 289 -4.24 30.83 -23.06
C PHE A 289 -3.02 31.55 -22.49
N SER A 290 -2.51 32.57 -23.18
CA SER A 290 -1.40 33.44 -22.74
C SER A 290 -1.89 34.56 -21.81
N LEU A 291 -3.09 35.08 -22.05
CA LEU A 291 -3.70 36.15 -21.24
C LEU A 291 -4.11 35.71 -19.82
N GLY A 292 -4.25 34.40 -19.58
CA GLY A 292 -4.58 33.83 -18.26
C GLY A 292 -3.46 33.85 -17.22
N ASN A 293 -2.23 34.27 -17.57
CA ASN A 293 -1.10 34.33 -16.64
C ASN A 293 -0.95 35.71 -15.93
N GLY A 294 -1.84 36.67 -16.22
CA GLY A 294 -1.76 38.06 -15.75
C GLY A 294 -2.75 38.47 -14.66
N GLY A 295 -3.52 37.55 -14.08
CA GLY A 295 -4.63 37.89 -13.18
C GLY A 295 -4.62 37.12 -11.86
N ASN A 296 -3.62 37.36 -11.01
CA ASN A 296 -3.75 37.08 -9.57
C ASN A 296 -3.18 38.28 -8.81
N GLY A 297 -4.00 39.33 -8.77
CA GLY A 297 -3.75 40.58 -8.08
C GLY A 297 -5.09 41.16 -7.62
N ALA A 298 -5.63 40.56 -6.56
CA ALA A 298 -6.51 41.17 -5.57
C ALA A 298 -6.57 40.23 -4.35
#